data_AF-A0A0S2JIH2-F1
#
_entry.id   AF-A0A0S2JIH2-F1
#
_cell.length_a   1.000
_cell.length_b   1.000
_cell.length_c   1.000
_cell.angle_alpha   90.00
_cell.angle_beta   90.00
_cell.angle_gamma   90.00
#
_symmetry.space_group_name_H-M   'P 1'
#
loop_
_entity.id
_entity.type
_entity.pdbx_description
1 polymer ?
#
loop_
_entity_poly.entity_id
_entity_poly.type
_entity_poly.pdbx_seq_one_letter_code
_entity_poly.pdbx_strand_id
1 'polypeptide(L)'
;MEVINGKAIDLSEKCNGEHKYNPNNKKDEFYREILEQSLLHKSDSYFVGLPCRCCVGDSHCDNLRSQAKQSDSQLTWANLFVNANYPEFLASTVTILKGKTINMICHEKADLAGLPFAVNDSFRVGANAWSQNYDVMLTAMTAYIEKNNTENQVFIFCAGVLSNMLIFQLNKAYPNNTYLDVGSVFDDMMGLGQTRKYLKCSKKRLKQVCVW
;
A
#
# COMPACT_ATOMS: atom_id res chain seq x y z
N MET A 1 -3.56 -7.02 10.47
CA MET A 1 -2.60 -7.86 11.21
C MET A 1 -3.05 -9.30 11.38
N GLU A 2 -4.22 -9.71 10.88
CA GLU A 2 -4.65 -11.12 10.99
C GLU A 2 -3.61 -12.07 10.38
N VAL A 3 -3.14 -11.80 9.16
CA VAL A 3 -2.06 -12.54 8.50
C VAL A 3 -0.78 -12.55 9.35
N ILE A 4 -0.29 -11.38 9.79
CA ILE A 4 0.91 -11.28 10.64
C ILE A 4 0.78 -12.16 11.90
N ASN A 5 -0.42 -12.19 12.50
CA ASN A 5 -0.72 -12.97 13.71
C ASN A 5 -1.02 -14.44 13.44
N GLY A 6 -0.72 -14.96 12.25
CA GLY A 6 -0.88 -16.36 11.91
C GLY A 6 -2.34 -16.79 11.67
N LYS A 7 -3.28 -15.85 11.52
CA LYS A 7 -4.70 -16.17 11.29
C LYS A 7 -4.94 -16.39 9.80
N ALA A 8 -5.39 -17.59 9.45
CA ALA A 8 -5.78 -17.94 8.10
C ALA A 8 -6.83 -16.96 7.54
N ILE A 9 -6.70 -16.61 6.26
CA ILE A 9 -7.65 -15.76 5.56
C ILE A 9 -7.71 -16.15 4.08
N ASP A 10 -8.89 -16.05 3.48
CA ASP A 10 -9.08 -16.24 2.05
C ASP A 10 -9.99 -15.14 1.48
N LEU A 11 -9.38 -14.18 0.77
CA LEU A 11 -10.07 -13.09 0.08
C LEU A 11 -9.92 -13.23 -1.44
N SER A 12 -9.67 -14.43 -1.94
CA SER A 12 -9.46 -14.69 -3.37
C SER A 12 -10.69 -14.40 -4.23
N GLU A 13 -11.91 -14.49 -3.67
CA GLU A 13 -13.16 -14.16 -4.38
C GLU A 13 -13.51 -12.66 -4.34
N LYS A 14 -12.76 -11.85 -3.59
CA LYS A 14 -13.06 -10.44 -3.41
C LYS A 14 -12.46 -9.60 -4.53
N CYS A 15 -13.30 -8.81 -5.21
CA CYS A 15 -12.90 -7.87 -6.25
C CYS A 15 -12.05 -8.54 -7.35
N ASN A 16 -10.80 -8.10 -7.54
CA ASN A 16 -9.87 -8.62 -8.55
C ASN A 16 -8.99 -9.76 -8.02
N GLY A 17 -9.37 -10.40 -6.91
CA GLY A 17 -8.60 -11.45 -6.24
C GLY A 17 -7.53 -10.87 -5.31
N GLU A 18 -7.92 -10.58 -4.06
CA GLU A 18 -7.04 -9.90 -3.09
C GLU A 18 -5.90 -10.80 -2.59
N HIS A 19 -6.00 -11.36 -1.39
CA HIS A 19 -4.94 -12.20 -0.82
C HIS A 19 -5.52 -13.39 -0.06
N LYS A 20 -4.73 -14.46 -0.04
CA LYS A 20 -4.98 -15.67 0.73
C LYS A 20 -3.73 -16.00 1.53
N TYR A 21 -3.94 -16.43 2.76
CA TYR A 21 -2.87 -16.89 3.64
C TYR A 21 -3.33 -18.14 4.38
N ASN A 22 -2.52 -19.19 4.29
CA ASN A 22 -2.69 -20.45 5.00
C ASN A 22 -1.49 -20.70 5.93
N PRO A 23 -1.67 -20.71 7.27
CA PRO A 23 -0.58 -20.95 8.23
C PRO A 23 0.09 -22.33 8.07
N ASN A 24 -0.58 -23.30 7.44
CA ASN A 24 -0.03 -24.62 7.20
C ASN A 24 0.78 -24.69 5.88
N ASN A 25 0.82 -23.61 5.10
CA ASN A 25 1.60 -23.52 3.87
C ASN A 25 2.93 -22.82 4.14
N LYS A 26 4.05 -23.54 3.95
CA LYS A 26 5.41 -23.00 4.19
C LYS A 26 5.74 -21.77 3.34
N LYS A 27 5.24 -21.69 2.10
CA LYS A 27 5.45 -20.54 1.22
C LYS A 27 4.71 -19.31 1.77
N ASP A 28 3.49 -19.49 2.26
CA ASP A 28 2.71 -18.41 2.86
C ASP A 28 3.34 -17.92 4.16
N GLU A 29 3.87 -18.83 5.00
CA GLU A 29 4.63 -18.46 6.21
C GLU A 29 5.86 -17.62 5.89
N PHE A 30 6.63 -18.01 4.87
CA PHE A 30 7.80 -17.26 4.45
C PHE A 30 7.46 -15.79 4.11
N TYR A 31 6.40 -15.56 3.34
CA TYR A 31 5.99 -14.17 3.03
C TYR A 31 5.32 -13.47 4.22
N ARG A 32 4.67 -14.20 5.13
CA ARG A 32 4.14 -13.64 6.38
C ARG A 32 5.26 -13.04 7.22
N GLU A 33 6.40 -13.74 7.34
CA GLU A 33 7.56 -13.24 8.07
C GLU A 33 8.11 -11.94 7.46
N ILE A 34 8.13 -11.83 6.13
CA ILE A 34 8.53 -10.59 5.44
C ILE A 34 7.53 -9.46 5.71
N LEU A 35 6.23 -9.76 5.67
CA LEU A 35 5.19 -8.79 6.02
C LEU A 35 5.34 -8.33 7.47
N GLU A 36 5.65 -9.23 8.40
CA GLU A 36 5.93 -8.89 9.79
C GLU A 36 7.17 -7.99 9.93
N GLN A 37 8.24 -8.29 9.20
CA GLN A 37 9.43 -7.43 9.15
C GLN A 37 9.10 -6.02 8.64
N SER A 38 8.22 -5.89 7.64
CA SER A 38 7.80 -4.58 7.14
C SER A 38 7.09 -3.72 8.19
N LEU A 39 6.40 -4.34 9.14
CA LEU A 39 5.75 -3.65 10.26
C LEU A 39 6.77 -3.15 11.29
N LEU A 40 7.86 -3.91 11.48
CA LEU A 40 8.88 -3.69 12.50
C LEU A 40 10.09 -2.87 12.01
N HIS A 41 10.20 -2.62 10.71
CA HIS A 41 11.29 -1.85 10.11
C HIS A 41 11.32 -0.42 10.64
N LYS A 42 12.50 0.05 11.06
CA LYS A 42 12.71 1.39 11.60
C LYS A 42 13.66 2.16 10.71
N SER A 43 13.23 3.34 10.29
CA SER A 43 14.01 4.27 9.47
C SER A 43 13.30 5.61 9.50
N ASP A 44 14.02 6.72 9.65
CA ASP A 44 13.44 8.08 9.71
C ASP A 44 12.63 8.48 8.46
N SER A 45 12.83 7.75 7.35
CA SER A 45 12.10 7.91 6.09
C SER A 45 10.95 6.91 5.90
N TYR A 46 10.57 6.16 6.95
CA TYR A 46 9.59 5.09 6.85
C TYR A 46 8.47 5.23 7.89
N PHE A 47 7.24 5.44 7.40
CA PHE A 47 6.07 5.63 8.24
C PHE A 47 5.13 4.42 8.14
N VAL A 48 4.68 3.92 9.28
CA VAL A 48 3.74 2.79 9.36
C VAL A 48 2.32 3.30 9.55
N GLY A 49 1.46 2.98 8.59
CA GLY A 49 0.02 3.25 8.66
C GLY A 49 -0.73 2.25 9.54
N LEU A 50 -1.38 2.71 10.60
CA LEU A 50 -2.25 1.90 11.46
C LEU A 50 -3.73 2.31 11.34
N PRO A 51 -4.68 1.38 11.51
CA PRO A 51 -6.10 1.71 11.43
C PRO A 51 -6.55 2.59 12.62
N CYS A 52 -7.46 3.53 12.36
CA CYS A 52 -8.01 4.43 13.39
C CYS A 52 -8.86 3.66 14.42
N ARG A 53 -8.92 4.18 15.66
CA ARG A 53 -9.85 3.72 16.71
C ARG A 53 -11.29 3.67 16.21
N CYS A 54 -11.67 4.65 15.41
CA CYS A 54 -12.99 4.78 14.78
C CYS A 54 -13.39 3.61 13.85
N CYS A 55 -12.42 2.84 13.37
CA CYS A 55 -12.62 1.74 12.43
C CYS A 55 -12.54 0.37 13.11
N VAL A 56 -11.70 0.23 14.13
CA VAL A 56 -11.38 -1.07 14.73
C VAL A 56 -11.64 -1.15 16.24
N GLY A 57 -12.04 -0.04 16.87
CA GLY A 57 -12.18 0.10 18.32
C GLY A 57 -10.85 0.35 19.01
N ASP A 58 -10.92 0.83 20.26
CA ASP A 58 -9.74 1.23 21.04
C ASP A 58 -8.78 0.07 21.29
N SER A 59 -9.29 -1.02 21.87
CA SER A 59 -8.46 -2.18 22.21
C SER A 59 -7.71 -2.74 21.00
N HIS A 60 -8.35 -2.82 19.84
CA HIS A 60 -7.66 -3.27 18.64
C HIS A 60 -6.59 -2.26 18.21
N CYS A 61 -6.93 -0.97 18.13
CA CYS A 61 -5.96 0.07 17.76
C CYS A 61 -4.73 0.06 18.67
N ASP A 62 -4.93 -0.03 19.99
CA ASP A 62 -3.85 -0.05 20.99
C ASP A 62 -2.96 -1.29 20.86
N ASN A 63 -3.57 -2.47 20.65
CA ASN A 63 -2.82 -3.70 20.41
C ASN A 63 -1.97 -3.60 19.14
N LEU A 64 -2.52 -3.05 18.06
CA LEU A 64 -1.80 -2.86 16.80
C LEU A 64 -0.63 -1.87 16.96
N ARG A 65 -0.84 -0.76 17.68
CA ARG A 65 0.22 0.20 17.99
C ARG A 65 1.35 -0.44 18.80
N SER A 66 1.01 -1.20 19.84
CA SER A 66 1.99 -1.92 20.66
C SER A 66 2.77 -2.94 19.82
N GLN A 67 2.07 -3.69 18.96
CA GLN A 67 2.67 -4.68 18.07
C GLN A 67 3.64 -4.07 17.05
N ALA A 68 3.37 -2.86 16.56
CA ALA A 68 4.19 -2.20 15.56
C ALA A 68 5.61 -1.85 16.08
N LYS A 69 5.76 -1.64 17.40
CA LYS A 69 7.05 -1.27 18.05
C LYS A 69 7.74 -0.05 17.43
N GLN A 70 6.96 0.82 16.77
CA GLN A 70 7.40 2.08 16.19
C GLN A 70 7.36 3.20 17.23
N SER A 71 8.14 4.26 17.01
CA SER A 71 7.93 5.51 17.74
C SER A 71 6.67 6.21 17.22
N ASP A 72 6.02 7.02 18.06
CA ASP A 72 4.83 7.78 17.64
C ASP A 72 5.11 8.71 16.44
N SER A 73 6.34 9.21 16.30
CA SER A 73 6.78 10.02 15.16
C SER A 73 6.83 9.25 13.82
N GLN A 74 6.81 7.92 13.84
CA GLN A 74 6.84 7.05 12.67
C GLN A 74 5.52 6.31 12.45
N LEU A 75 4.49 6.67 13.22
CA LEU A 75 3.15 6.15 13.03
C LEU A 75 2.26 7.18 12.32
N THR A 76 1.43 6.69 11.42
CA THR A 76 0.41 7.49 10.71
C THR A 76 -0.86 6.66 10.50
N TRP A 77 -1.87 7.23 9.86
CA TRP A 77 -3.12 6.54 9.58
C TRP A 77 -3.01 5.66 8.34
N ALA A 78 -3.43 4.39 8.43
CA ALA A 78 -3.63 3.52 7.27
C ALA A 78 -4.68 4.07 6.29
N ASN A 79 -5.57 4.93 6.78
CA ASN A 79 -6.65 5.55 5.99
C ASN A 79 -6.33 7.00 5.57
N LEU A 80 -5.05 7.38 5.49
CA LEU A 80 -4.63 8.77 5.29
C LEU A 80 -5.25 9.43 4.05
N PHE A 81 -5.37 8.69 2.93
CA PHE A 81 -5.81 9.24 1.63
C PHE A 81 -7.25 8.90 1.25
N VAL A 82 -8.01 8.26 2.13
CA VAL A 82 -9.35 7.74 1.82
C VAL A 82 -10.44 8.47 2.63
N ASN A 83 -11.70 8.12 2.38
CA ASN A 83 -12.85 8.65 3.13
C ASN A 83 -12.90 10.19 3.05
N ALA A 84 -13.01 10.89 4.19
CA ALA A 84 -13.09 12.34 4.21
C ALA A 84 -11.84 13.04 3.66
N ASN A 85 -10.68 12.37 3.66
CA ASN A 85 -9.44 12.92 3.12
C ASN A 85 -9.31 12.76 1.61
N TYR A 86 -10.15 11.93 0.97
CA TYR A 86 -10.03 11.66 -0.46
C TYR A 86 -10.14 12.92 -1.35
N PRO A 87 -11.10 13.83 -1.14
CA PRO A 87 -11.15 15.07 -1.91
C PRO A 87 -9.89 15.94 -1.76
N GLU A 88 -9.37 16.07 -0.54
CA GLU A 88 -8.16 16.86 -0.27
C GLU A 88 -6.91 16.20 -0.85
N PHE A 89 -6.83 14.86 -0.79
CA PHE A 89 -5.78 14.09 -1.46
C PHE A 89 -5.72 14.40 -2.96
N LEU A 90 -6.88 14.45 -3.63
CA LEU A 90 -6.95 14.81 -5.05
C LEU A 90 -6.60 16.29 -5.31
N ALA A 91 -7.03 17.20 -4.44
CA ALA A 91 -6.79 18.64 -4.62
C ALA A 91 -5.32 19.02 -4.37
N SER A 92 -4.69 18.42 -3.36
CA SER A 92 -3.36 18.81 -2.87
C SER A 92 -2.29 17.79 -3.23
N THR A 93 -2.38 16.56 -2.69
CA THR A 93 -1.32 15.54 -2.89
C THR A 93 -1.11 15.20 -4.36
N VAL A 94 -2.19 14.96 -5.11
CA VAL A 94 -2.10 14.69 -6.56
C VAL A 94 -1.52 15.88 -7.33
N THR A 95 -1.85 17.11 -6.92
CA THR A 95 -1.27 18.32 -7.53
C THR A 95 0.24 18.39 -7.35
N ILE A 96 0.75 18.04 -6.16
CA ILE A 96 2.19 17.96 -5.89
C ILE A 96 2.84 16.85 -6.74
N LEU A 97 2.18 15.70 -6.85
CA LEU A 97 2.69 14.55 -7.61
C LEU A 97 2.90 14.86 -9.10
N LYS A 98 2.08 15.71 -9.71
CA LYS A 98 2.23 16.10 -11.14
C LYS A 98 3.61 16.67 -11.50
N GLY A 99 4.34 17.23 -10.52
CA GLY A 99 5.69 17.75 -10.71
C GLY A 99 6.81 16.74 -10.46
N LYS A 100 6.50 15.45 -10.30
CA LYS A 100 7.44 14.38 -9.95
C LYS A 100 7.54 13.34 -11.05
N THR A 101 8.67 12.64 -11.13
CA THR A 101 8.80 11.42 -11.91
C THR A 101 8.14 10.28 -11.14
N ILE A 102 7.07 9.70 -11.70
CA ILE A 102 6.23 8.72 -11.02
C ILE A 102 6.37 7.35 -11.67
N ASN A 103 6.67 6.34 -10.86
CA ASN A 103 6.58 4.93 -11.24
C ASN A 103 5.37 4.30 -10.53
N MET A 104 4.54 3.57 -11.27
CA MET A 104 3.31 2.97 -10.75
C MET A 104 3.47 1.48 -10.48
N ILE A 105 3.02 1.00 -9.34
CA ILE A 105 2.91 -0.43 -9.03
C ILE A 105 1.43 -0.75 -8.86
N CYS A 106 0.84 -1.49 -9.80
CA CYS A 106 -0.61 -1.65 -9.87
C CYS A 106 -1.02 -2.98 -10.53
N HIS A 107 -2.32 -3.28 -10.50
CA HIS A 107 -2.85 -4.49 -11.13
C HIS A 107 -2.56 -4.50 -12.65
N GLU A 108 -2.31 -5.67 -13.22
CA GLU A 108 -2.06 -5.88 -14.65
C GLU A 108 -3.20 -5.44 -15.58
N LYS A 109 -4.39 -5.19 -15.03
CA LYS A 109 -5.59 -4.77 -15.77
C LYS A 109 -5.79 -3.25 -15.73
N ALA A 110 -4.94 -2.51 -15.02
CA ALA A 110 -5.10 -1.07 -14.85
C ALA A 110 -4.77 -0.32 -16.15
N ASP A 111 -5.69 0.52 -16.59
CA ASP A 111 -5.44 1.52 -17.63
C ASP A 111 -4.85 2.79 -17.01
N LEU A 112 -3.65 3.19 -17.41
CA LEU A 112 -2.98 4.35 -16.82
C LEU A 112 -3.36 5.67 -17.51
N ALA A 113 -4.07 5.63 -18.64
CA ALA A 113 -4.44 6.83 -19.39
C ALA A 113 -5.39 7.75 -18.61
N GLY A 114 -6.17 7.18 -17.68
CA GLY A 114 -7.08 7.94 -16.81
C GLY A 114 -6.42 8.59 -15.59
N LEU A 115 -5.13 8.38 -15.35
CA LEU A 115 -4.44 8.96 -14.21
C LEU A 115 -4.21 10.47 -14.38
N PRO A 116 -4.25 11.26 -13.28
CA PRO A 116 -4.11 12.71 -13.32
C PRO A 116 -2.66 13.19 -13.45
N PHE A 117 -1.71 12.32 -13.79
CA PHE A 117 -0.28 12.60 -13.95
C PHE A 117 0.34 11.63 -14.96
N ALA A 118 1.48 12.01 -15.52
CA ALA A 118 2.25 11.13 -16.39
C ALA A 118 2.92 10.01 -15.58
N VAL A 119 2.85 8.78 -16.09
CA VAL A 119 3.56 7.63 -15.54
C VAL A 119 4.84 7.40 -16.33
N ASN A 120 5.97 7.40 -15.63
CA ASN A 120 7.30 7.17 -16.20
C ASN A 120 7.53 5.67 -16.48
N ASP A 121 7.25 4.81 -15.51
CA ASP A 121 7.28 3.35 -15.67
C ASP A 121 6.18 2.69 -14.84
N SER A 122 5.84 1.44 -15.16
CA SER A 122 4.83 0.68 -14.42
C SER A 122 5.23 -0.78 -14.18
N PHE A 123 5.05 -1.24 -12.94
CA PHE A 123 5.24 -2.61 -12.51
C PHE A 123 3.86 -3.24 -12.25
N ARG A 124 3.59 -4.36 -12.92
CA ARG A 124 2.26 -4.96 -12.98
C ARG A 124 2.19 -6.24 -12.18
N VAL A 125 1.13 -6.38 -11.38
CA VAL A 125 0.90 -7.53 -10.51
C VAL A 125 -0.48 -8.16 -10.74
N GLY A 126 -0.60 -9.44 -10.43
CA GLY A 126 -1.85 -10.19 -10.53
C GLY A 126 -2.59 -10.30 -9.19
N ALA A 127 -3.51 -11.26 -9.13
CA ALA A 127 -4.20 -11.63 -7.91
C ALA A 127 -3.24 -12.33 -6.91
N ASN A 128 -3.53 -12.21 -5.61
CA ASN A 128 -2.69 -12.78 -4.54
C ASN A 128 -1.21 -12.39 -4.65
N ALA A 129 -0.95 -11.16 -5.09
CA ALA A 129 0.37 -10.68 -5.50
C ALA A 129 1.45 -10.83 -4.45
N TRP A 130 1.09 -10.76 -3.16
CA TRP A 130 2.04 -10.83 -2.05
C TRP A 130 2.84 -12.14 -2.00
N SER A 131 2.27 -13.26 -2.48
CA SER A 131 2.97 -14.56 -2.54
C SER A 131 3.25 -15.06 -3.96
N GLN A 132 2.61 -14.46 -4.96
CA GLN A 132 2.80 -14.84 -6.37
C GLN A 132 3.76 -13.93 -7.12
N ASN A 133 3.87 -12.66 -6.72
CA ASN A 133 4.65 -11.65 -7.45
C ASN A 133 5.79 -11.04 -6.63
N TYR A 134 5.92 -11.32 -5.33
CA TYR A 134 6.92 -10.66 -4.47
C TYR A 134 8.35 -10.75 -5.02
N ASP A 135 8.87 -11.96 -5.29
CA ASP A 135 10.28 -12.13 -5.67
C ASP A 135 10.58 -11.49 -7.02
N VAL A 136 9.68 -11.66 -8.00
CA VAL A 136 9.83 -11.09 -9.35
C VAL A 136 9.72 -9.57 -9.33
N MET A 137 8.82 -9.00 -8.52
CA MET A 137 8.66 -7.54 -8.41
C MET A 137 9.84 -6.91 -7.69
N LEU A 138 10.30 -7.49 -6.58
CA LEU A 138 11.48 -7.00 -5.89
C LEU A 138 12.70 -7.02 -6.82
N THR A 139 12.92 -8.12 -7.53
CA THR A 139 14.02 -8.23 -8.50
C THR A 139 13.91 -7.19 -9.62
N ALA A 140 12.73 -7.04 -10.23
CA ALA A 140 12.52 -6.11 -11.33
C ALA A 140 12.70 -4.65 -10.91
N MET A 141 12.17 -4.27 -9.74
CA MET A 141 12.25 -2.90 -9.23
C MET A 141 13.68 -2.55 -8.79
N THR A 142 14.38 -3.46 -8.11
CA THR A 142 15.80 -3.32 -7.78
C THR A 142 16.64 -3.13 -9.04
N ALA A 143 16.48 -4.01 -10.04
CA ALA A 143 17.22 -3.89 -11.29
C ALA A 143 16.92 -2.58 -12.03
N TYR A 144 15.67 -2.11 -12.00
CA TYR A 144 15.29 -0.81 -12.54
C TYR A 144 16.00 0.34 -11.82
N ILE A 145 15.98 0.36 -10.49
CA ILE A 145 16.59 1.42 -9.69
C ILE A 145 18.10 1.48 -9.94
N GLU A 146 18.77 0.33 -9.90
CA GLU A 146 20.22 0.22 -10.09
C GLU A 146 20.65 0.61 -11.50
N LYS A 147 19.99 0.07 -12.53
CA LYS A 147 20.33 0.35 -13.93
C LYS A 147 20.20 1.84 -14.27
N ASN A 148 19.21 2.51 -13.69
CA ASN A 148 18.92 3.91 -13.98
C ASN A 148 19.52 4.90 -12.96
N ASN A 149 20.23 4.41 -11.93
CA ASN A 149 20.67 5.22 -10.78
C ASN A 149 19.53 6.08 -10.22
N THR A 150 18.38 5.45 -10.00
CA THR A 150 17.14 6.15 -9.67
C THR A 150 17.18 6.75 -8.28
N GLU A 151 17.11 8.08 -8.20
CA GLU A 151 16.93 8.85 -6.97
C GLU A 151 15.86 9.94 -7.14
N ASN A 152 15.26 10.37 -6.04
CA ASN A 152 14.24 11.43 -5.99
C ASN A 152 12.99 11.17 -6.85
N GLN A 153 12.73 9.91 -7.22
CA GLN A 153 11.51 9.50 -7.89
C GLN A 153 10.46 9.03 -6.89
N VAL A 154 9.20 9.00 -7.33
CA VAL A 154 8.06 8.56 -6.52
C VAL A 154 7.55 7.24 -7.06
N PHE A 155 7.52 6.22 -6.20
CA PHE A 155 6.94 4.91 -6.48
C PHE A 155 5.59 4.82 -5.77
N ILE A 156 4.50 4.81 -6.54
CA ILE A 156 3.13 4.76 -6.02
C ILE A 156 2.63 3.32 -6.08
N PHE A 157 2.25 2.77 -4.94
CA PHE A 157 1.79 1.39 -4.81
C PHE A 157 0.27 1.31 -4.64
N CYS A 158 -0.33 0.48 -5.49
CA CYS A 158 -1.72 0.04 -5.48
C CYS A 158 -1.76 -1.50 -5.53
N ALA A 159 -1.03 -2.16 -4.64
CA ALA A 159 -0.78 -3.61 -4.68
C ALA A 159 -1.12 -4.35 -3.37
N GLY A 160 -1.93 -3.74 -2.50
CA GLY A 160 -2.42 -4.36 -1.27
C GLY A 160 -1.28 -4.81 -0.34
N VAL A 161 -1.35 -6.05 0.17
CA VAL A 161 -0.36 -6.58 1.12
C VAL A 161 1.07 -6.52 0.58
N LEU A 162 1.24 -6.73 -0.74
CA LEU A 162 2.55 -6.68 -1.39
C LEU A 162 3.22 -5.31 -1.26
N SER A 163 2.43 -4.22 -1.20
CA SER A 163 2.94 -2.85 -1.08
C SER A 163 3.82 -2.70 0.15
N ASN A 164 3.33 -3.11 1.34
CA ASN A 164 4.11 -3.03 2.58
C ASN A 164 5.45 -3.80 2.48
N MET A 165 5.41 -5.00 1.91
CA MET A 165 6.60 -5.86 1.79
C MET A 165 7.66 -5.25 0.88
N LEU A 166 7.26 -4.72 -0.28
CA LEU A 166 8.19 -4.11 -1.24
C LEU A 166 8.71 -2.76 -0.75
N ILE A 167 7.83 -1.90 -0.22
CA ILE A 167 8.21 -0.57 0.29
C ILE A 167 9.27 -0.71 1.39
N PHE A 168 9.12 -1.68 2.30
CA PHE A 168 10.14 -1.99 3.31
C PHE A 168 11.51 -2.29 2.68
N GLN A 169 11.58 -3.25 1.76
CA GLN A 169 12.84 -3.66 1.15
C GLN A 169 13.49 -2.51 0.37
N LEU A 170 12.69 -1.78 -0.40
CA LEU A 170 13.15 -0.69 -1.26
C LEU A 170 13.55 0.55 -0.45
N ASN A 171 12.83 0.89 0.62
CA ASN A 171 13.24 1.95 1.54
C ASN A 171 14.58 1.63 2.20
N LYS A 172 14.77 0.38 2.63
CA LYS A 172 16.01 -0.06 3.26
C LYS A 172 17.21 0.00 2.31
N ALA A 173 17.04 -0.39 1.05
CA ALA A 173 18.13 -0.44 0.07
C ALA A 173 18.35 0.90 -0.65
N TYR A 174 17.28 1.65 -0.92
CA TYR A 174 17.29 2.85 -1.75
C TYR A 174 16.44 3.98 -1.09
N PRO A 175 16.89 4.54 0.04
CA PRO A 175 16.11 5.48 0.85
C PRO A 175 15.91 6.86 0.20
N ASN A 176 16.64 7.18 -0.88
CA ASN A 176 16.57 8.48 -1.57
C ASN A 176 15.39 8.59 -2.56
N ASN A 177 14.54 7.56 -2.64
CA ASN A 177 13.28 7.60 -3.37
C ASN A 177 12.09 7.67 -2.40
N THR A 178 10.96 8.16 -2.88
CA THR A 178 9.71 8.17 -2.12
C THR A 178 8.86 6.96 -2.50
N TYR A 179 8.41 6.20 -1.52
CA TYR A 179 7.54 5.05 -1.72
C TYR A 179 6.21 5.28 -1.01
N LEU A 180 5.11 5.25 -1.74
CA LEU A 180 3.80 5.63 -1.23
C LEU A 180 2.77 4.53 -1.47
N ASP A 181 2.28 3.89 -0.42
CA ASP A 181 1.09 3.05 -0.50
C ASP A 181 -0.17 3.93 -0.48
N VAL A 182 -0.90 3.93 -1.60
CA VAL A 182 -2.17 4.66 -1.74
C VAL A 182 -3.37 3.71 -1.84
N GLY A 183 -3.14 2.40 -1.75
CA GLY A 183 -4.17 1.38 -1.83
C GLY A 183 -4.99 1.45 -3.12
N SER A 184 -6.24 1.91 -3.00
CA SER A 184 -7.27 1.83 -4.05
C SER A 184 -7.75 3.20 -4.54
N VAL A 185 -7.10 4.29 -4.14
CA VAL A 185 -7.58 5.67 -4.43
C VAL A 185 -7.67 5.97 -5.93
N PHE A 186 -6.91 5.25 -6.76
CA PHE A 186 -6.87 5.39 -8.21
C PHE A 186 -7.65 4.28 -8.96
N ASP A 187 -8.30 3.33 -8.27
CA ASP A 187 -8.93 2.17 -8.93
C ASP A 187 -9.95 2.58 -10.01
N ASP A 188 -10.78 3.60 -9.73
CA ASP A 188 -11.78 4.09 -10.69
C ASP A 188 -11.11 4.75 -11.92
N MET A 189 -10.08 5.57 -11.68
CA MET A 189 -9.28 6.23 -12.72
C MET A 189 -8.49 5.22 -13.57
N MET A 190 -8.16 4.07 -12.98
CA MET A 190 -7.45 2.98 -13.65
C MET A 190 -8.38 1.97 -14.35
N GLY A 191 -9.68 2.23 -14.41
CA GLY A 191 -10.65 1.32 -15.03
C GLY A 191 -10.86 0.00 -14.27
N LEU A 192 -10.41 -0.10 -13.01
CA LEU A 192 -10.61 -1.27 -12.14
C LEU A 192 -11.95 -1.22 -11.39
N GLY A 193 -12.67 -0.09 -11.53
CA GLY A 193 -13.97 0.17 -10.95
C GLY A 193 -13.93 0.79 -9.56
N GLN A 194 -15.10 1.17 -9.06
CA GLN A 194 -15.25 1.81 -7.76
C GLN A 194 -15.22 0.80 -6.61
N THR A 195 -14.04 0.27 -6.31
CA THR A 195 -13.82 -0.83 -5.34
C THR A 195 -14.06 -0.42 -3.87
N ARG A 196 -14.27 0.87 -3.60
CA ARG A 196 -14.51 1.43 -2.27
C ARG A 196 -15.73 2.35 -2.24
N LYS A 197 -16.39 2.41 -1.09
CA LYS A 197 -17.61 3.23 -0.93
C LYS A 197 -17.37 4.74 -1.11
N TYR A 198 -16.18 5.25 -0.78
CA TYR A 198 -15.86 6.67 -1.00
C TYR A 198 -15.69 6.98 -2.50
N LEU A 199 -15.18 6.04 -3.31
CA LEU A 199 -15.13 6.15 -4.77
C LEU A 199 -16.54 6.16 -5.39
N LYS A 200 -17.49 5.45 -4.77
CA LYS A 200 -18.93 5.51 -5.13
C LYS A 200 -19.64 6.78 -4.67
N CYS A 201 -18.91 7.86 -4.37
CA CYS A 201 -19.45 9.13 -3.87
C CYS A 201 -20.35 9.00 -2.62
N SER A 202 -20.11 8.01 -1.76
CA SER A 202 -20.91 7.83 -0.54
C SER A 202 -20.72 9.01 0.41
N LYS A 203 -21.75 9.86 0.54
CA LYS A 203 -21.76 11.03 1.44
C LYS A 203 -21.33 10.69 2.87
N LYS A 204 -21.73 9.52 3.39
CA LYS A 204 -21.34 9.06 4.72
C LYS A 204 -19.83 8.81 4.82
N ARG A 205 -19.23 8.17 3.82
CA ARG A 205 -17.78 7.87 3.83
C ARG A 205 -16.93 9.10 3.56
N LEU A 206 -17.37 9.98 2.66
CA LEU A 206 -16.69 11.27 2.39
C LEU A 206 -16.78 12.27 3.55
N LYS A 207 -17.56 11.98 4.60
CA LYS A 207 -17.61 12.75 5.85
C LYS A 207 -17.01 12.00 7.04
N GLN A 208 -16.50 10.79 6.82
CA GLN A 208 -15.91 9.99 7.89
C GLN A 208 -14.47 10.44 8.16
N VAL A 209 -14.30 11.14 9.26
CA VAL A 209 -12.99 11.58 9.79
C VAL A 209 -12.41 10.48 10.68
N CYS A 210 -11.12 10.21 10.53
CA CYS A 210 -10.42 9.22 11.36
C CYS A 210 -10.01 9.78 12.72
N VAL A 211 -10.10 8.96 13.76
CA VAL A 211 -9.66 9.28 15.14
C VAL A 211 -8.39 8.48 15.44
N TRP A 212 -7.29 9.18 15.70
CA TRP A 212 -6.00 8.56 15.99
C TRP A 212 -6.00 7.81 17.32
#